data_AF-A0A4U8Z3V4-F1
#
_entry.id   AF-A0A4U8Z3V4-F1
#
_cell.length_a   1.000
_cell.length_b   1.000
_cell.length_c   1.000
_cell.angle_alpha   90.00
_cell.angle_beta   90.00
_cell.angle_gamma   90.00
#
_symmetry.space_group_name_H-M   'P 1'
#
loop_
_entity.id
_entity.type
_entity.pdbx_description
1 polymer ?
#
loop_
_entity_poly.entity_id
_entity_poly.type
_entity_poly.pdbx_seq_one_letter_code
_entity_poly.pdbx_strand_id
1 'polypeptide(L)'
;MLGGIYGGLRHDLTRLRRDCAPGSPLDIVIVALAQTIRRFFDAVEQFDLTTLRCDSRDPDWLAFESALRTLRKSIGFQIKALADSYSIPPQGEFSAYLPQGSDGSA
;
A
#
# COMPACT_ATOMS: atom_id res chain seq x y z
N MET A 1 0.45 20.79 -0.90
CA MET A 1 1.75 20.10 -0.71
C MET A 1 1.68 18.61 -1.11
N LEU A 2 0.61 17.88 -0.78
CA LEU A 2 0.43 16.46 -1.15
C LEU A 2 0.40 16.20 -2.67
N GLY A 3 -0.13 17.13 -3.47
CA GLY A 3 -0.21 16.97 -4.93
C GLY A 3 1.14 16.82 -5.64
N GLY A 4 2.21 17.43 -5.14
CA GLY A 4 3.56 17.31 -5.72
C GLY A 4 4.19 15.94 -5.47
N ILE A 5 4.04 15.41 -4.25
CA ILE A 5 4.52 14.08 -3.86
C ILE A 5 3.76 13.01 -4.65
N TYR A 6 2.45 13.18 -4.77
CA TYR A 6 1.61 12.27 -5.52
C TYR A 6 1.92 12.27 -7.03
N GLY A 7 2.22 13.44 -7.60
CA GLY A 7 2.64 13.57 -9.00
C GLY A 7 3.95 12.83 -9.30
N GLY A 8 4.96 12.97 -8.44
CA GLY A 8 6.23 12.24 -8.56
C GLY A 8 6.04 10.72 -8.48
N LEU A 9 5.28 10.26 -7.50
CA LEU A 9 5.01 8.83 -7.33
C LEU A 9 4.21 8.22 -8.50
N ARG A 10 3.24 8.96 -9.05
CA ARG A 10 2.55 8.55 -10.28
C ARG A 10 3.50 8.44 -11.46
N HIS A 11 4.45 9.37 -11.58
CA HIS A 11 5.44 9.34 -12.65
C HIS A 11 6.32 8.09 -12.55
N ASP A 12 6.83 7.80 -11.35
CA ASP A 12 7.69 6.63 -11.11
C ASP A 12 6.96 5.31 -11.36
N LEU A 13 5.70 5.17 -10.90
CA LEU A 13 4.89 3.99 -11.16
C LEU A 13 4.58 3.83 -12.66
N THR A 14 4.34 4.93 -13.38
CA THR A 14 4.11 4.90 -14.83
C THR A 14 5.37 4.48 -15.58
N ARG A 15 6.54 4.93 -15.12
CA ARG A 15 7.84 4.54 -15.68
C ARG A 15 8.11 3.06 -15.44
N LEU A 16 7.97 2.58 -14.21
CA LEU A 16 8.09 1.15 -13.87
C LEU A 16 7.15 0.28 -14.70
N ARG A 17 5.90 0.73 -14.90
CA ARG A 17 4.91 0.00 -15.70
C ARG A 17 5.29 -0.10 -17.17
N ARG A 18 5.90 0.93 -17.75
CA ARG A 18 6.31 0.95 -19.16
C ARG A 18 7.26 -0.20 -19.50
N ASP A 19 8.12 -0.55 -18.54
CA ASP A 19 9.14 -1.58 -18.72
C ASP A 19 8.61 -2.99 -18.40
N CYS A 20 7.34 -3.09 -17.96
CA CYS A 20 6.69 -4.36 -17.63
C CYS A 20 5.87 -4.90 -18.82
N ALA A 21 5.85 -6.24 -18.96
CA ALA A 21 4.91 -6.89 -19.88
C ALA A 21 3.46 -6.65 -19.41
N PRO A 22 2.55 -6.15 -20.27
CA PRO A 22 1.15 -5.95 -19.91
C PRO A 22 0.50 -7.25 -19.40
N GLY A 23 -0.20 -7.18 -18.28
CA GLY A 23 -0.85 -8.34 -17.64
C GLY A 23 0.10 -9.26 -16.86
N SER A 24 1.39 -8.95 -16.79
CA SER A 24 2.31 -9.66 -15.89
C SER A 24 1.94 -9.42 -14.43
N PRO A 25 2.32 -10.32 -13.49
CA PRO A 25 2.12 -10.10 -12.06
C PRO A 25 2.65 -8.75 -11.56
N LEU A 26 3.78 -8.29 -12.14
CA LEU A 26 4.37 -7.00 -11.81
C LEU A 26 3.53 -5.82 -12.33
N ASP A 27 3.00 -5.88 -13.56
CA ASP A 27 2.07 -4.87 -14.09
C ASP A 27 0.80 -4.76 -13.23
N ILE A 28 0.21 -5.91 -12.85
CA ILE A 28 -0.98 -5.98 -12.00
C ILE A 28 -0.72 -5.32 -10.63
N VAL A 29 0.42 -5.62 -10.02
CA VAL A 29 0.78 -5.07 -8.71
C VAL A 29 1.09 -3.57 -8.79
N ILE A 30 1.79 -3.10 -9.83
CA ILE A 30 2.03 -1.66 -10.03
C ILE A 30 0.71 -0.90 -10.18
N VAL A 31 -0.24 -1.44 -10.95
CA VAL A 31 -1.58 -0.84 -11.10
C VAL A 31 -2.33 -0.83 -9.76
N ALA A 32 -2.30 -1.93 -9.01
CA ALA A 32 -2.96 -2.04 -7.70
C ALA A 32 -2.36 -1.05 -6.67
N LEU A 33 -1.03 -0.89 -6.66
CA LEU A 33 -0.33 0.09 -5.83
C LEU A 33 -0.76 1.52 -6.18
N ALA A 34 -0.75 1.87 -7.47
CA ALA A 34 -1.16 3.19 -7.92
C ALA A 34 -2.60 3.54 -7.49
N GLN A 35 -3.52 2.57 -7.58
CA GLN A 35 -4.91 2.74 -7.14
C GLN A 35 -5.03 2.86 -5.61
N THR A 36 -4.28 2.05 -4.88
CA THR A 36 -4.29 2.05 -3.40
C THR A 36 -3.78 3.38 -2.87
N ILE A 37 -2.67 3.86 -3.41
CA ILE A 37 -2.09 5.14 -3.04
C ILE A 37 -3.04 6.29 -3.41
N ARG A 38 -3.67 6.24 -4.60
CA ARG A 38 -4.72 7.20 -4.97
C ARG A 38 -5.82 7.28 -3.92
N ARG A 39 -6.41 6.15 -3.58
CA ARG A 39 -7.50 6.08 -2.60
C ARG A 39 -7.08 6.62 -1.23
N PHE A 40 -5.83 6.37 -0.83
CA PHE A 40 -5.28 6.96 0.39
C PHE A 40 -5.23 8.49 0.29
N PHE A 41 -4.65 9.05 -0.79
CA PHE A 41 -4.59 10.49 -0.97
C PHE A 41 -5.99 11.13 -1.02
N ASP A 42 -6.93 10.53 -1.74
CA ASP A 42 -8.33 10.98 -1.79
C ASP A 42 -8.97 10.95 -0.39
N ALA A 43 -8.68 9.93 0.43
CA ALA A 43 -9.20 9.81 1.79
C ALA A 43 -8.59 10.81 2.78
N VAL A 44 -7.34 11.24 2.57
CA VAL A 44 -6.66 12.19 3.47
C VAL A 44 -6.70 13.64 3.00
N GLU A 45 -7.17 13.91 1.78
CA GLU A 45 -7.31 15.26 1.23
C GLU A 45 -8.22 16.16 2.06
N GLN A 46 -9.21 15.57 2.73
CA GLN A 46 -10.14 16.27 3.62
C GLN A 46 -9.53 16.69 4.96
N PHE A 47 -8.36 16.16 5.34
CA PHE A 47 -7.72 16.45 6.62
C PHE A 47 -6.63 17.50 6.47
N ASP A 48 -6.63 18.51 7.35
CA ASP A 48 -5.47 19.39 7.48
C ASP A 48 -4.38 18.70 8.31
N LEU A 49 -3.50 18.00 7.61
CA LEU A 49 -2.36 17.28 8.20
C LEU A 49 -1.38 18.21 8.93
N THR A 50 -1.42 19.52 8.71
CA THR A 50 -0.55 20.47 9.44
C THR A 50 -1.06 20.77 10.85
N THR A 51 -2.38 20.65 11.05
CA THR A 51 -3.04 20.88 12.33
C THR A 51 -3.52 19.61 13.01
N LEU A 52 -3.53 18.48 12.29
CA LEU A 52 -3.98 17.19 12.80
C LEU A 52 -3.12 16.75 13.99
N ARG A 53 -3.75 16.64 15.16
CA ARG A 53 -3.06 16.22 16.38
C ARG A 53 -3.13 14.71 16.50
N CYS A 54 -2.02 14.10 16.93
CA CYS A 54 -1.98 12.69 17.26
C CYS A 54 -2.70 12.45 18.61
N ASP A 55 -4.03 12.43 18.58
CA ASP A 55 -4.90 12.23 19.74
C ASP A 55 -5.93 11.11 19.46
N SER A 56 -5.89 10.04 20.24
CA SER A 56 -6.80 8.91 20.12
C SER A 56 -8.26 9.22 20.50
N ARG A 57 -8.55 10.46 20.93
CA ARG A 57 -9.91 10.99 21.11
C ARG A 57 -10.36 11.90 19.97
N ASP A 58 -9.45 12.28 19.07
CA ASP A 58 -9.76 13.09 17.90
C ASP A 58 -10.29 12.18 16.77
N PRO A 59 -11.53 12.39 16.30
CA PRO A 59 -12.11 11.56 15.24
C PRO A 59 -11.37 11.69 13.91
N ASP A 60 -10.78 12.85 13.61
CA ASP A 60 -10.02 13.06 12.37
C ASP A 60 -8.69 12.30 12.44
N TRP A 61 -8.06 12.27 13.62
CA TRP A 61 -6.87 11.45 13.84
C TRP A 61 -7.17 9.95 13.67
N LEU A 62 -8.26 9.47 14.26
CA LEU A 62 -8.67 8.07 14.13
C LEU A 62 -8.99 7.69 12.68
N ALA A 63 -9.64 8.59 11.93
CA ALA A 63 -9.93 8.37 10.51
C ALA A 63 -8.64 8.33 9.67
N PHE A 64 -7.70 9.24 9.94
CA PHE A 64 -6.38 9.25 9.31
C PHE A 64 -5.57 7.98 9.64
N GLU A 65 -5.53 7.58 10.91
CA GLU A 65 -4.85 6.34 11.35
C GLU A 65 -5.45 5.11 10.67
N SER A 66 -6.78 5.06 10.55
CA SER A 66 -7.48 3.99 9.84
C SER A 66 -7.11 3.94 8.35
N ALA A 67 -7.03 5.10 7.70
CA ALA A 67 -6.58 5.20 6.31
C ALA A 67 -5.14 4.71 6.13
N LEU A 68 -4.22 5.09 7.04
CA LEU A 68 -2.84 4.62 7.06
C LEU A 68 -2.74 3.10 7.26
N ARG A 69 -3.50 2.56 8.21
CA ARG A 69 -3.53 1.12 8.49
C ARG A 69 -4.04 0.34 7.28
N THR A 70 -5.06 0.87 6.61
CA THR A 70 -5.63 0.29 5.38
C THR A 70 -4.63 0.33 4.23
N LEU A 71 -3.92 1.45 4.05
CA LEU A 71 -2.84 1.58 3.06
C LEU A 71 -1.76 0.52 3.30
N ARG A 72 -1.23 0.43 4.53
CA ARG A 72 -0.17 -0.52 4.88
C ARG A 72 -0.59 -1.96 4.64
N LYS A 73 -1.81 -2.32 5.04
CA LYS A 73 -2.36 -3.67 4.83
C LYS A 73 -2.51 -4.00 3.34
N SER A 74 -3.01 -3.05 2.55
CA SER A 74 -3.22 -3.23 1.10
C SER A 74 -1.90 -3.41 0.36
N ILE A 75 -0.88 -2.61 0.70
CA ILE A 75 0.48 -2.77 0.17
C ILE A 75 1.03 -4.14 0.56
N GLY A 76 0.91 -4.55 1.83
CA GLY A 76 1.37 -5.86 2.29
C GLY A 76 0.76 -7.03 1.49
N PHE A 77 -0.55 -6.98 1.22
CA PHE A 77 -1.20 -7.98 0.37
C PHE A 77 -0.68 -7.98 -1.07
N GLN A 78 -0.45 -6.81 -1.66
CA GLN A 78 0.05 -6.69 -3.03
C GLN A 78 1.49 -7.22 -3.16
N ILE A 79 2.35 -6.92 -2.18
CA ILE A 79 3.71 -7.45 -2.13
C ILE A 79 3.71 -8.96 -1.92
N LYS A 80 2.84 -9.48 -1.06
CA LYS A 80 2.67 -10.93 -0.90
C LYS A 80 2.24 -11.59 -2.20
N ALA A 81 1.22 -11.05 -2.88
CA ALA A 81 0.73 -11.60 -4.14
C ALA A 81 1.82 -11.61 -5.23
N LEU A 82 2.66 -10.58 -5.25
CA LEU A 82 3.83 -10.53 -6.13
C LEU A 82 4.84 -11.63 -5.80
N ALA A 83 5.19 -11.77 -4.52
CA ALA A 83 6.14 -12.76 -4.04
C ALA A 83 5.66 -14.19 -4.36
N ASP A 84 4.39 -14.48 -4.10
CA ASP A 84 3.74 -15.75 -4.44
C ASP A 84 3.80 -16.02 -5.96
N SER A 85 3.56 -14.99 -6.80
CA SER A 85 3.61 -15.12 -8.27
C SER A 85 5.00 -15.46 -8.81
N TYR A 86 6.06 -15.07 -8.11
CA TYR A 86 7.44 -15.39 -8.47
C TYR A 86 8.02 -16.55 -7.65
N SER A 87 7.24 -17.17 -6.76
CA SER A 87 7.71 -18.21 -5.81
C SER A 87 8.92 -17.75 -4.97
N ILE A 88 8.94 -16.47 -4.59
CA ILE A 88 9.98 -15.87 -3.75
C ILE A 88 9.40 -15.71 -2.33
N PRO A 89 10.13 -16.08 -1.27
CA PRO A 89 9.66 -15.83 0.09
C PRO A 89 9.55 -14.32 0.36
N PRO A 90 8.45 -13.84 0.97
CA PRO A 90 8.34 -12.44 1.37
C PRO A 90 9.44 -12.06 2.36
N GLN A 91 10.16 -10.98 2.08
CA GLN A 91 11.24 -10.49 2.93
C GLN A 91 10.89 -9.16 3.61
N GLY A 92 11.57 -8.83 4.70
CA GLY A 92 11.41 -7.55 5.41
C GLY A 92 10.11 -7.46 6.22
N GLU A 93 9.62 -6.24 6.43
CA GLU A 93 8.46 -5.96 7.29
C GLU A 93 7.16 -6.65 6.86
N PHE A 94 7.08 -7.10 5.60
CA PHE A 94 5.89 -7.74 5.06
C PHE A 94 5.82 -9.25 5.28
N SER A 95 6.92 -9.87 5.75
CA SER A 95 6.93 -11.28 6.18
C SER A 95 5.91 -11.54 7.31
N ALA A 96 5.66 -10.55 8.16
CA ALA A 96 4.71 -10.63 9.29
C ALA A 96 3.23 -10.60 8.88
N TYR A 97 2.88 -10.26 7.63
CA TYR A 97 1.49 -10.29 7.14
C TYR A 97 1.11 -11.61 6.48
N LEU A 98 2.01 -12.60 6.48
CA LEU A 98 1.67 -13.97 6.11
C LEU A 98 0.83 -14.58 7.23
N PRO A 99 -0.33 -15.20 6.94
CA PRO A 99 -0.91 -16.13 7.90
C PRO A 99 0.14 -17.21 8.16
N GLN A 100 0.51 -17.43 9.43
CA GLN A 100 1.26 -18.61 9.83
C GLN A 100 0.39 -19.82 9.51
N GLY A 101 0.64 -20.44 8.35
CA GLY A 101 0.03 -21.69 7.97
C GLY A 101 0.70 -22.84 8.71
N SER A 102 -0.02 -23.39 9.70
CA SER A 102 -0.02 -24.78 10.13
C SER A 102 1.31 -25.43 10.59
N ASP A 103 1.56 -25.38 11.89
CA ASP A 103 2.00 -26.58 12.64
C ASP A 103 0.74 -27.24 13.20
N GLY A 104 0.44 -28.52 13.04
CA GLY A 104 1.19 -29.59 12.40
C GLY A 104 0.28 -30.79 12.19
N SER A 105 0.80 -31.74 11.42
CA SER A 105 0.29 -33.10 11.32
C SER A 105 0.20 -33.78 12.69
N ALA A 106 -0.90 -34.51 12.91
CA ALA A 106 -0.95 -35.74 13.70
C ALA A 106 -1.92 -36.70 13.01
#